data_AF-A0AAU8GWP5-F1
#
_entry.id   AF-A0AAU8GWP5-F1
#
_cell.length_a   1.000
_cell.length_b   1.000
_cell.length_c   1.000
_cell.angle_alpha   90.00
_cell.angle_beta   90.00
_cell.angle_gamma   90.00
#
_symmetry.space_group_name_H-M   'P 1'
#
loop_
_entity.id
_entity.type
_entity.pdbx_description
1 polymer ?
#
loop_
_entity_poly.entity_id
_entity_poly.type
_entity_poly.pdbx_seq_one_letter_code
_entity_poly.pdbx_strand_id
1 'polypeptide(L)'
;MKIMELKLDEIKVDRQVFEENIDLEALKKSIQDAGMVYNLVVEEENGEYYLRDGYGRYKVLKELGYDRANCIIISDNIKAIALAYDLNLLRRHLPDERIRYYKLQKKAKIQEKLNALKEKIAEKIDLQSDSIDLEEDELKVIFRLSEKETEIFWNAVEKIYRKKYENEINSLISQRDEKERKIKELENKTVDIEKLQRMVQEKLAEKEKELEQKIKKQLASESEQERIAYEEEIERLKEIIESYKSDIAELNRNLIETTKIIDQLKKEKEAFEEEKRKIQEKEKIAEDFAMKYRSEIEYLKKIEIKNLQNKIKQQEDFLKSISRPESIILQLNASKNMINSALEIVVRIYDAIPEEERKKIVKEVSEITELLKVIEETIKNGEPVDTVEIAKQNN
;
A
#
# COMPACT_ATOMS: atom_id res chain seq x y z
N MET A 1 -11.09 -6.19 18.60
CA MET A 1 -10.51 -6.19 19.96
C MET A 1 -11.02 -7.45 20.62
N LYS A 2 -10.11 -8.30 21.10
CA LYS A 2 -10.44 -9.53 21.82
C LYS A 2 -9.79 -9.45 23.20
N ILE A 3 -10.47 -9.92 24.23
CA ILE A 3 -9.87 -10.06 25.56
C ILE A 3 -9.32 -11.49 25.64
N MET A 4 -8.05 -11.63 25.98
CA MET A 4 -7.37 -12.91 26.12
C MET A 4 -6.42 -12.89 27.31
N GLU A 5 -6.27 -14.04 27.95
CA GLU A 5 -5.31 -14.23 29.03
C GLU A 5 -3.95 -14.65 28.44
N LEU A 6 -2.96 -13.76 28.51
CA LEU A 6 -1.60 -13.98 28.00
C LEU A 6 -0.62 -14.26 29.14
N LYS A 7 0.42 -15.05 28.88
CA LYS A 7 1.54 -15.17 29.82
C LYS A 7 2.33 -13.87 29.82
N LEU A 8 2.73 -13.40 30.99
CA LEU A 8 3.48 -12.15 31.12
C LEU A 8 4.87 -12.23 30.46
N ASP A 9 5.43 -13.44 30.29
CA ASP A 9 6.69 -13.66 29.57
C ASP A 9 6.56 -13.56 28.04
N GLU A 10 5.36 -13.74 27.50
CA GLU A 10 5.10 -13.62 26.05
C GLU A 10 4.91 -12.16 25.61
N ILE A 11 4.68 -11.25 26.57
CA ILE A 11 4.45 -9.83 26.31
C ILE A 11 5.80 -9.10 26.25
N LYS A 12 6.17 -8.66 25.06
CA LYS A 12 7.35 -7.83 24.80
C LYS A 12 7.07 -6.37 25.17
N VAL A 13 7.99 -5.76 25.89
CA VAL A 13 7.95 -4.33 26.21
C VAL A 13 8.89 -3.61 25.24
N ASP A 14 8.31 -2.82 24.34
CA ASP A 14 9.07 -1.97 23.42
C ASP A 14 9.63 -0.73 24.16
N ARG A 15 10.59 -0.02 23.56
CA ARG A 15 11.18 1.24 24.08
C ARG A 15 10.19 2.42 24.02
N GLN A 16 8.96 2.23 24.48
CA GLN A 16 8.05 3.34 24.73
C GLN A 16 8.50 4.12 25.95
N VAL A 17 8.29 5.43 25.92
CA VAL A 17 8.53 6.31 27.07
C VAL A 17 7.40 6.07 28.05
N PHE A 18 7.63 5.18 29.01
CA PHE A 18 6.74 4.99 30.14
C PHE A 18 6.97 6.10 31.16
N GLU A 19 5.89 6.59 31.78
CA GLU A 19 6.01 7.58 32.85
C GLU A 19 6.68 6.95 34.08
N GLU A 20 7.79 7.56 34.53
CA GLU A 20 8.56 7.10 35.69
C GLU A 20 7.92 7.50 37.04
N ASN A 21 6.91 8.37 37.04
CA ASN A 21 6.30 8.94 38.25
C ASN A 21 5.04 8.19 38.73
N ILE A 22 4.93 6.89 38.45
CA ILE A 22 3.82 6.09 38.98
C ILE A 22 4.22 5.57 40.37
N ASP A 23 3.38 5.80 41.38
CA ASP A 23 3.52 5.18 42.69
C ASP A 23 3.21 3.68 42.57
N LEU A 24 4.26 2.90 42.30
CA LEU A 24 4.17 1.46 42.09
C LEU A 24 3.74 0.72 43.36
N GLU A 25 4.09 1.22 44.55
CA GLU A 25 3.72 0.59 45.83
C GLU A 25 2.21 0.71 46.09
N ALA A 26 1.65 1.89 45.84
CA ALA A 26 0.19 2.08 45.91
C ALA A 26 -0.54 1.18 44.90
N LEU A 27 -0.04 1.08 43.67
CA LEU A 27 -0.62 0.21 42.64
C LEU A 27 -0.50 -1.28 43.02
N LYS A 28 0.62 -1.69 43.59
CA LYS A 28 0.88 -3.05 44.08
C LYS A 28 -0.10 -3.44 45.17
N LYS A 29 -0.28 -2.58 46.18
CA LYS A 29 -1.26 -2.79 47.23
C LYS A 29 -2.67 -2.90 46.66
N SER A 30 -3.06 -2.01 45.75
CA SER A 30 -4.37 -2.06 45.10
C SER A 30 -4.61 -3.35 44.33
N ILE A 31 -3.61 -3.88 43.62
CA ILE A 31 -3.73 -5.13 42.87
C ILE A 31 -3.79 -6.34 43.82
N GLN A 32 -3.08 -6.31 44.95
CA GLN A 32 -3.19 -7.36 45.97
C GLN A 32 -4.57 -7.37 46.63
N ASP A 33 -5.11 -6.18 46.95
CA ASP A 33 -6.38 -6.05 47.67
C ASP A 33 -7.60 -6.32 46.79
N ALA A 34 -7.60 -5.79 45.55
CA ALA A 34 -8.78 -5.79 44.67
C ALA A 34 -8.58 -6.53 43.33
N GLY A 35 -7.36 -7.03 43.06
CA GLY A 35 -7.01 -7.59 41.76
C GLY A 35 -6.78 -6.52 40.69
N MET A 36 -6.55 -6.98 39.46
CA MET A 36 -6.35 -6.08 38.32
C MET A 36 -7.71 -5.61 37.77
N VAL A 37 -8.05 -4.35 38.03
CA VAL A 37 -9.31 -3.73 37.56
C VAL A 37 -9.31 -3.49 36.06
N TYR A 38 -8.18 -3.08 35.49
CA TYR A 38 -8.06 -2.74 34.07
C TYR A 38 -7.09 -3.68 33.37
N ASN A 39 -7.52 -4.22 32.23
CA ASN A 39 -6.71 -5.11 31.39
C ASN A 39 -5.50 -4.38 30.78
N LEU A 40 -4.41 -5.12 30.55
CA LEU A 40 -3.29 -4.64 29.75
C LEU A 40 -3.74 -4.45 28.30
N VAL A 41 -3.11 -3.54 27.55
CA VAL A 41 -3.39 -3.39 26.12
C VAL A 41 -2.17 -3.83 25.34
N VAL A 42 -2.38 -4.75 24.41
CA VAL A 42 -1.32 -5.44 23.69
C VAL A 42 -1.62 -5.41 22.20
N GLU A 43 -0.58 -5.13 21.40
CA GLU A 43 -0.62 -5.25 19.96
C GLU A 43 -0.13 -6.63 19.54
N GLU A 44 -0.84 -7.28 18.61
CA GLU A 44 -0.42 -8.54 18.01
C GLU A 44 0.21 -8.24 16.64
N GLU A 45 1.51 -8.46 16.50
CA GLU A 45 2.26 -8.27 15.25
C GLU A 45 3.06 -9.57 14.96
N ASN A 46 2.75 -10.24 13.85
CA ASN A 46 3.40 -11.49 13.42
C ASN A 46 3.39 -12.62 14.48
N GLY A 47 2.31 -12.73 15.25
CA GLY A 47 2.17 -13.72 16.33
C GLY A 47 2.91 -13.35 17.62
N GLU A 48 3.52 -12.18 17.68
CA GLU A 48 4.15 -11.65 18.88
C GLU A 48 3.31 -10.55 19.52
N TYR A 49 3.44 -10.41 20.84
CA TYR A 49 2.61 -9.53 21.65
C TYR A 49 3.43 -8.37 22.21
N TYR A 50 3.10 -7.14 21.81
CA TYR A 50 3.80 -5.93 22.23
C TYR A 50 2.93 -5.10 23.18
N LEU A 51 3.44 -4.78 24.36
CA LEU A 51 2.72 -3.95 25.33
C LEU A 51 2.58 -2.51 24.81
N ARG A 52 1.34 -2.01 24.79
CA ARG A 52 1.01 -0.65 24.33
C ARG A 52 0.41 0.23 25.43
N ASP A 53 -0.25 -0.34 26.42
CA ASP A 53 -0.68 0.36 27.64
C ASP A 53 -0.66 -0.57 28.86
N GLY A 54 -0.46 0.02 30.03
CA GLY A 54 -0.48 -0.69 31.32
C GLY A 54 0.89 -1.11 31.83
N TYR A 55 1.97 -0.43 31.43
CA TYR A 55 3.33 -0.77 31.88
C TYR A 55 3.50 -0.88 33.40
N GLY A 56 2.96 0.06 34.17
CA GLY A 56 2.98 -0.03 35.63
C GLY A 56 2.29 -1.29 36.16
N ARG A 57 1.13 -1.64 35.59
CA ARG A 57 0.39 -2.87 35.93
C ARG A 57 1.18 -4.11 35.55
N TYR A 58 1.75 -4.14 34.35
CA TYR A 58 2.61 -5.23 33.88
C TYR A 58 3.80 -5.48 34.83
N LYS A 59 4.51 -4.41 35.21
CA LYS A 59 5.66 -4.49 36.12
C LYS A 59 5.25 -5.00 37.50
N VAL A 60 4.17 -4.46 38.06
CA VAL A 60 3.65 -4.90 39.37
C VAL A 60 3.20 -6.37 39.34
N LEU A 61 2.54 -6.81 38.28
CA LEU A 61 2.13 -8.21 38.13
C LEU A 61 3.34 -9.16 38.09
N LYS A 62 4.41 -8.76 37.39
CA LYS A 62 5.69 -9.47 37.39
C LYS A 62 6.32 -9.53 38.78
N GLU A 63 6.37 -8.42 39.50
CA GLU A 63 6.93 -8.34 40.85
C GLU A 63 6.14 -9.16 41.88
N LEU A 64 4.82 -9.26 41.69
CA LEU A 64 3.94 -10.07 42.54
C LEU A 64 3.95 -11.57 42.17
N GLY A 65 4.65 -11.97 41.10
CA GLY A 65 4.78 -13.37 40.70
C GLY A 65 3.56 -13.94 39.96
N TYR A 66 2.71 -13.10 39.34
CA TYR A 66 1.66 -13.59 38.45
C TYR A 66 2.29 -14.15 37.17
N ASP A 67 1.80 -15.29 36.68
CA ASP A 67 2.24 -15.87 35.40
C ASP A 67 1.45 -15.28 34.22
N ARG A 68 0.18 -14.92 34.42
CA ARG A 68 -0.75 -14.53 33.36
C ARG A 68 -1.53 -13.26 33.69
N ALA A 69 -1.98 -12.56 32.66
CA ALA A 69 -2.81 -11.38 32.78
C ALA A 69 -3.84 -11.27 31.65
N ASN A 70 -5.01 -10.74 31.98
CA ASN A 70 -6.02 -10.37 31.00
C ASN A 70 -5.54 -9.17 30.17
N CYS A 71 -5.52 -9.37 28.86
CA CYS A 71 -5.04 -8.43 27.87
C CYS A 71 -6.12 -8.15 26.82
N ILE A 72 -6.28 -6.88 26.44
CA ILE A 72 -7.03 -6.47 25.26
C ILE A 72 -6.06 -6.53 24.08
N ILE A 73 -6.28 -7.48 23.18
CA ILE A 73 -5.47 -7.63 21.97
C ILE A 73 -6.06 -6.79 20.86
N ILE A 74 -5.19 -5.96 20.28
CA ILE A 74 -5.44 -5.12 19.13
C ILE A 74 -4.59 -5.66 17.98
N SER A 75 -5.22 -6.35 17.04
CA SER A 75 -4.59 -6.82 15.81
C SER A 75 -4.31 -5.70 14.81
N ASP A 76 -4.97 -4.54 14.98
CA ASP A 76 -4.75 -3.39 14.12
C ASP A 76 -3.61 -2.51 14.66
N ASN A 77 -2.46 -2.61 14.00
CA ASN A 77 -1.20 -1.98 14.38
C ASN A 77 -1.32 -0.45 14.55
N ILE A 78 -1.95 0.24 13.60
CA ILE A 78 -2.15 1.70 13.70
C ILE A 78 -3.11 2.05 14.84
N LYS A 79 -4.12 1.21 15.10
CA LYS A 79 -5.09 1.48 16.17
C LYS A 79 -4.42 1.33 17.53
N ALA A 80 -3.54 0.34 17.65
CA ALA A 80 -2.77 0.08 18.85
C ALA A 80 -1.81 1.25 19.15
N ILE A 81 -1.10 1.75 18.13
CA ILE A 81 -0.27 2.96 18.22
C ILE A 81 -1.13 4.16 18.63
N ALA A 82 -2.23 4.43 17.93
CA ALA A 82 -3.07 5.59 18.20
C ALA A 82 -3.63 5.56 19.62
N LEU A 83 -4.13 4.40 20.05
CA LEU A 83 -4.69 4.21 21.38
C LEU A 83 -3.64 4.44 22.48
N ALA A 84 -2.42 3.94 22.30
CA ALA A 84 -1.33 4.13 23.27
C ALA A 84 -1.08 5.62 23.53
N TYR A 85 -1.04 6.44 22.47
CA TYR A 85 -0.83 7.88 22.62
C TYR A 85 -2.09 8.62 23.08
N ASP A 86 -3.27 8.24 22.60
CA ASP A 86 -4.53 8.90 22.97
C ASP A 86 -4.88 8.68 24.45
N LEU A 87 -4.61 7.49 25.00
CA LEU A 87 -4.77 7.22 26.44
C LEU A 87 -3.88 8.11 27.30
N ASN A 88 -2.65 8.39 26.85
CA ASN A 88 -1.75 9.31 27.53
C ASN A 88 -2.20 10.77 27.39
N LEU A 89 -2.70 11.17 26.21
CA LEU A 89 -3.22 12.50 25.96
C LEU A 89 -4.48 12.84 26.76
N LEU A 90 -5.29 11.84 27.12
CA LEU A 90 -6.55 12.02 27.87
C LEU A 90 -6.36 12.07 29.40
N ARG A 91 -5.13 11.97 29.91
CA ARG A 91 -4.87 12.09 31.36
C ARG A 91 -5.10 13.53 31.83
N ARG A 92 -5.90 13.70 32.89
CA ARG A 92 -6.35 15.02 33.41
C ARG A 92 -5.23 16.01 33.76
N HIS A 93 -4.02 15.55 34.05
CA HIS A 93 -2.94 16.38 34.59
C HIS A 93 -1.67 16.36 33.74
N LEU A 94 -1.81 16.19 32.42
CA LEU A 94 -0.66 16.17 31.53
C LEU A 94 -0.14 17.60 31.25
N PRO A 95 1.14 17.92 31.51
CA PRO A 95 1.71 19.21 31.15
C PRO A 95 1.67 19.46 29.62
N ASP A 96 1.54 20.71 29.19
CA ASP A 96 1.47 21.09 27.76
C ASP A 96 2.65 20.56 26.93
N GLU A 97 3.85 20.55 27.51
CA GLU A 97 5.05 20.00 26.87
C GLU A 97 4.90 18.51 26.56
N ARG A 98 4.30 17.75 27.48
CA ARG A 98 4.02 16.31 27.29
C ARG A 98 2.92 16.09 26.27
N ILE A 99 1.88 16.94 26.25
CA ILE A 99 0.83 16.89 25.21
C ILE A 99 1.45 17.07 23.82
N ARG A 100 2.32 18.06 23.64
CA ARG A 100 3.04 18.29 22.38
C ARG A 100 3.93 17.10 22.01
N TYR A 101 4.67 16.58 22.99
CA TYR A 101 5.52 15.40 22.82
C TYR A 101 4.73 14.19 22.30
N TYR A 102 3.62 13.81 22.95
CA TYR A 102 2.83 12.65 22.52
C TYR A 102 2.17 12.86 21.16
N LYS A 103 1.71 14.08 20.83
CA LYS A 103 1.19 14.39 19.48
C LYS A 103 2.27 14.20 18.41
N LEU A 104 3.49 14.68 18.65
CA LEU A 104 4.62 14.51 17.73
C LEU A 104 5.02 13.05 17.57
N GLN A 105 5.13 12.30 18.67
CA GLN A 105 5.49 10.89 18.65
C GLN A 105 4.43 10.02 17.95
N LYS A 106 3.13 10.26 18.22
CA LYS A 106 2.02 9.61 17.51
C LYS A 106 2.16 9.81 16.00
N LYS A 107 2.37 11.05 15.56
CA LYS A 107 2.53 11.38 14.15
C LYS A 107 3.77 10.71 13.54
N ALA A 108 4.90 10.74 14.25
CA ALA A 108 6.14 10.13 13.79
C ALA A 108 6.01 8.60 13.61
N LYS A 109 5.38 7.90 14.56
CA LYS A 109 5.17 6.45 14.49
C LYS A 109 4.20 6.02 13.39
N ILE A 110 3.13 6.79 13.18
CA ILE A 110 2.22 6.55 12.05
C ILE A 110 2.98 6.77 10.73
N GLN A 111 3.80 7.83 10.63
CA GLN A 111 4.59 8.10 9.44
C GLN A 111 5.64 7.02 9.16
N GLU A 112 6.27 6.46 10.19
CA GLU A 112 7.21 5.34 10.09
C GLU A 112 6.53 4.12 9.44
N LYS A 113 5.35 3.71 9.93
CA LYS A 113 4.58 2.61 9.35
C LYS A 113 4.13 2.89 7.92
N LEU A 114 3.77 4.13 7.60
CA LEU A 114 3.44 4.54 6.23
C LEU A 114 4.64 4.47 5.29
N ASN A 115 5.82 4.86 5.75
CA ASN A 115 7.04 4.77 4.95
C ASN A 115 7.42 3.30 4.72
N ALA A 116 7.33 2.44 5.74
CA ALA A 116 7.55 1.00 5.59
C ALA A 116 6.57 0.37 4.58
N LEU A 117 5.30 0.80 4.58
CA LEU A 117 4.33 0.36 3.58
C LEU A 117 4.71 0.83 2.16
N LYS A 118 5.15 2.09 2.01
CA LYS A 118 5.64 2.60 0.72
C LYS A 118 6.85 1.82 0.21
N GLU A 119 7.77 1.46 1.08
CA GLU A 119 8.94 0.65 0.75
C GLU A 119 8.53 -0.76 0.32
N LYS A 120 7.64 -1.44 1.06
CA LYS A 120 7.08 -2.74 0.65
C LYS A 120 6.39 -2.67 -0.71
N ILE A 121 5.62 -1.61 -0.97
CA ILE A 121 4.99 -1.41 -2.28
C ILE A 121 6.05 -1.21 -3.36
N ALA A 122 7.09 -0.40 -3.10
CA ALA A 122 8.19 -0.21 -4.04
C ALA A 122 8.91 -1.55 -4.35
N GLU A 123 9.16 -2.38 -3.34
CA GLU A 123 9.75 -3.72 -3.51
C GLU A 123 8.85 -4.64 -4.35
N LYS A 124 7.53 -4.70 -4.05
CA LYS A 124 6.56 -5.46 -4.84
C LYS A 124 6.51 -4.99 -6.30
N ILE A 125 6.63 -3.69 -6.53
CA ILE A 125 6.71 -3.11 -7.88
C ILE A 125 7.99 -3.55 -8.58
N ASP A 126 9.16 -3.48 -7.93
CA ASP A 126 10.45 -3.83 -8.54
C ASP A 126 10.51 -5.31 -8.94
N LEU A 127 9.86 -6.20 -8.18
CA LEU A 127 9.78 -7.64 -8.47
C LEU A 127 8.93 -8.02 -9.70
N GLN A 128 8.46 -7.05 -10.50
CA GLN A 128 7.63 -7.27 -11.69
C GLN A 128 6.33 -8.06 -11.41
N SER A 129 5.77 -7.94 -10.20
CA SER A 129 4.44 -8.46 -9.95
C SER A 129 3.44 -7.68 -10.79
N ASP A 130 2.71 -8.36 -11.68
CA ASP A 130 1.65 -7.75 -12.51
C ASP A 130 0.49 -7.18 -11.66
N SER A 131 0.42 -7.53 -10.37
CA SER A 131 -0.50 -6.98 -9.37
C SER A 131 0.23 -6.56 -8.09
N ILE A 132 -0.10 -5.39 -7.53
CA ILE A 132 0.15 -5.13 -6.11
C ILE A 132 -1.06 -5.64 -5.35
N ASP A 133 -0.97 -6.86 -4.84
CA ASP A 133 -1.94 -7.34 -3.86
C ASP A 133 -1.58 -6.72 -2.50
N LEU A 134 -2.44 -5.80 -2.05
CA LEU A 134 -2.38 -5.21 -0.72
C LEU A 134 -3.13 -6.11 0.25
N GLU A 135 -2.49 -6.45 1.36
CA GLU A 135 -3.13 -7.22 2.43
C GLU A 135 -4.19 -6.36 3.15
N GLU A 136 -5.14 -7.01 3.83
CA GLU A 136 -6.23 -6.33 4.53
C GLU A 136 -5.70 -5.29 5.54
N ASP A 137 -4.59 -5.58 6.21
CA ASP A 137 -3.98 -4.68 7.18
C ASP A 137 -3.27 -3.49 6.52
N GLU A 138 -2.73 -3.66 5.31
CA GLU A 138 -2.16 -2.59 4.50
C GLU A 138 -3.27 -1.62 4.04
N LEU A 139 -4.42 -2.16 3.63
CA LEU A 139 -5.60 -1.35 3.28
C LEU A 139 -6.12 -0.56 4.48
N LYS A 140 -6.21 -1.18 5.67
CA LYS A 140 -6.62 -0.48 6.91
C LYS A 140 -5.72 0.71 7.24
N VAL A 141 -4.41 0.61 6.97
CA VAL A 141 -3.48 1.72 7.12
C VAL A 141 -3.86 2.88 6.20
N ILE A 142 -4.12 2.59 4.92
CA ILE A 142 -4.49 3.60 3.92
C ILE A 142 -5.85 4.24 4.26
N PHE A 143 -6.82 3.46 4.76
CA PHE A 143 -8.14 3.97 5.14
C PHE A 143 -8.09 5.09 6.19
N ARG A 144 -7.11 5.04 7.09
CA ARG A 144 -6.97 6.01 8.17
C ARG A 144 -6.27 7.29 7.81
N LEU A 145 -5.67 7.33 6.62
CA LEU A 145 -5.08 8.55 6.12
C LEU A 145 -6.18 9.60 5.92
N SER A 146 -5.87 10.82 6.34
CA SER A 146 -6.63 11.99 5.91
C SER A 146 -6.64 12.06 4.38
N GLU A 147 -7.58 12.82 3.82
CA GLU A 147 -7.69 13.01 2.38
C GLU A 147 -6.37 13.49 1.75
N LYS A 148 -5.73 14.48 2.41
CA LYS A 148 -4.43 15.01 2.01
C LYS A 148 -3.31 13.97 2.12
N GLU A 149 -3.28 13.16 3.17
CA GLU A 149 -2.26 12.10 3.32
C GLU A 149 -2.48 10.96 2.31
N THR A 150 -3.74 10.64 1.99
CA THR A 150 -4.12 9.66 0.96
C THR A 150 -3.62 10.13 -0.41
N GLU A 151 -3.82 11.40 -0.74
CA GLU A 151 -3.31 12.01 -1.96
C GLU A 151 -1.78 11.98 -2.04
N ILE A 152 -1.09 12.36 -0.96
CA ILE A 152 0.38 12.30 -0.89
C ILE A 152 0.89 10.87 -1.06
N PHE A 153 0.20 9.89 -0.48
CA PHE A 153 0.55 8.48 -0.62
C PHE A 153 0.41 8.00 -2.06
N TRP A 154 -0.73 8.25 -2.70
CA TRP A 154 -0.97 7.82 -4.09
C TRP A 154 -0.07 8.54 -5.08
N ASN A 155 0.19 9.84 -4.90
CA ASN A 155 1.15 10.56 -5.73
C ASN A 155 2.58 9.99 -5.60
N ALA A 156 2.95 9.50 -4.41
CA ALA A 156 4.24 8.84 -4.22
C ALA A 156 4.29 7.48 -4.94
N VAL A 157 3.23 6.68 -4.84
CA VAL A 157 3.10 5.38 -5.54
C VAL A 157 3.13 5.60 -7.06
N GLU A 158 2.35 6.54 -7.57
CA GLU A 158 2.33 6.91 -8.99
C GLU A 158 3.71 7.38 -9.47
N LYS A 159 4.42 8.18 -8.68
CA LYS A 159 5.78 8.62 -9.00
C LYS A 159 6.77 7.46 -9.07
N ILE A 160 6.63 6.45 -8.21
CA ILE A 160 7.46 5.24 -8.25
C ILE A 160 7.21 4.49 -9.57
N TYR A 161 5.94 4.28 -9.93
CA TYR A 161 5.58 3.65 -11.21
C TYR A 161 6.08 4.42 -12.42
N ARG A 162 5.81 5.73 -12.49
CA ARG A 162 6.28 6.60 -13.57
C ARG A 162 7.78 6.51 -13.70
N LYS A 163 8.54 6.66 -12.60
CA LYS A 163 10.01 6.62 -12.64
C LYS A 163 10.54 5.28 -13.12
N LYS A 164 9.91 4.16 -12.74
CA LYS A 164 10.32 2.82 -13.18
C LYS A 164 10.18 2.68 -14.70
N TYR A 165 9.00 2.97 -15.23
CA TYR A 165 8.73 2.84 -16.66
C TYR A 165 9.44 3.92 -17.48
N GLU A 166 9.57 5.15 -16.97
CA GLU A 166 10.28 6.25 -17.63
C GLU A 166 11.75 5.89 -17.90
N ASN A 167 12.44 5.27 -16.94
CA ASN A 167 13.83 4.83 -17.13
C ASN A 167 13.95 3.74 -18.22
N GLU A 168 13.02 2.79 -18.23
CA GLU A 168 12.99 1.69 -19.21
C GLU A 168 12.68 2.24 -20.62
N ILE A 169 11.68 3.11 -20.72
CA ILE A 169 11.31 3.82 -21.96
C ILE A 169 12.47 4.66 -22.47
N ASN A 170 13.14 5.43 -21.60
CA ASN A 170 14.27 6.27 -22.01
C ASN A 170 15.48 5.45 -22.48
N SER A 171 15.73 4.30 -21.84
CA SER A 171 16.74 3.34 -22.31
C SER A 171 16.42 2.81 -23.70
N LEU A 172 15.18 2.38 -23.94
CA LEU A 172 14.73 1.89 -25.24
C LEU A 172 14.78 2.97 -26.32
N ILE A 173 14.37 4.21 -26.00
CA ILE A 173 14.47 5.36 -26.92
C ILE A 173 15.93 5.60 -27.29
N SER A 174 16.84 5.58 -26.31
CA SER A 174 18.28 5.79 -26.55
C SER A 174 18.87 4.72 -27.47
N GLN A 175 18.51 3.45 -27.25
CA GLN A 175 18.95 2.34 -28.09
C GLN A 175 18.38 2.46 -29.52
N ARG A 176 17.09 2.79 -29.66
CA ARG A 176 16.46 3.05 -30.95
C ARG A 176 17.17 4.18 -31.72
N ASP A 177 17.49 5.28 -31.04
CA ASP A 177 18.14 6.45 -31.66
C ASP A 177 19.57 6.17 -32.09
N GLU A 178 20.29 5.32 -31.35
CA GLU A 178 21.60 4.82 -31.77
C GLU A 178 21.50 3.96 -33.03
N LYS A 179 20.52 3.05 -33.09
CA LYS A 179 20.28 2.19 -34.26
C LYS A 179 19.86 3.02 -35.48
N GLU A 180 19.01 4.03 -35.29
CA GLU A 180 18.62 4.95 -36.37
C GLU A 180 19.80 5.75 -36.91
N ARG A 181 20.71 6.23 -36.03
CA ARG A 181 21.95 6.90 -36.47
C ARG A 181 22.82 5.96 -37.32
N LYS A 182 23.02 4.72 -36.87
CA LYS A 182 23.77 3.69 -37.62
C LYS A 182 23.15 3.39 -38.98
N ILE A 183 21.82 3.31 -39.08
CA ILE A 183 21.12 3.14 -40.35
C ILE A 183 21.43 4.30 -41.31
N LYS A 184 21.30 5.55 -40.85
CA LYS A 184 21.58 6.74 -41.68
C LYS A 184 23.04 6.79 -42.16
N GLU A 185 23.99 6.39 -41.30
CA GLU A 185 25.41 6.29 -41.68
C GLU A 185 25.66 5.24 -42.77
N LEU A 186 25.02 4.06 -42.67
CA LEU A 186 25.13 2.99 -43.68
C LEU A 186 24.42 3.34 -45.00
N GLU A 187 23.28 4.02 -44.93
CA GLU A 187 22.58 4.54 -46.11
C GLU A 187 23.46 5.52 -46.89
N ASN A 188 24.15 6.43 -46.19
CA ASN A 188 25.10 7.35 -46.82
C ASN A 188 26.28 6.60 -47.48
N LYS A 189 26.85 5.59 -46.80
CA LYS A 189 27.90 4.74 -47.38
C LYS A 189 27.43 4.00 -48.63
N THR A 190 26.17 3.56 -48.66
CA THR A 190 25.58 2.87 -49.82
C THR A 190 25.53 3.81 -51.02
N VAL A 191 25.11 5.07 -50.81
CA VAL A 191 25.11 6.11 -51.86
C VAL A 191 26.52 6.34 -52.41
N ASP A 192 27.54 6.35 -51.56
CA ASP A 192 28.93 6.56 -52.00
C ASP A 192 29.48 5.33 -52.76
N ILE A 193 29.13 4.11 -52.35
CA ILE A 193 29.43 2.87 -53.09
C ILE A 193 28.78 2.91 -54.48
N GLU A 194 27.52 3.32 -54.58
CA GLU A 194 26.81 3.44 -55.86
C GLU A 194 27.45 4.48 -56.79
N LYS A 195 27.91 5.62 -56.26
CA LYS A 195 28.67 6.61 -57.04
C LYS A 195 29.98 6.04 -57.56
N LEU A 196 30.75 5.36 -56.70
CA LEU A 196 32.00 4.70 -57.10
C LEU A 196 31.74 3.66 -58.20
N GLN A 197 30.69 2.84 -58.04
CA GLN A 197 30.28 1.86 -59.04
C GLN A 197 29.99 2.50 -60.39
N ARG A 198 29.26 3.62 -60.44
CA ARG A 198 29.01 4.36 -61.69
C ARG A 198 30.30 4.88 -62.32
N MET A 199 31.21 5.46 -61.51
CA MET A 199 32.50 5.93 -62.02
C MET A 199 33.36 4.80 -62.61
N VAL A 200 33.37 3.62 -61.97
CA VAL A 200 34.10 2.45 -62.48
C VAL A 200 33.44 1.92 -63.75
N GLN A 201 32.11 1.87 -63.82
CA GLN A 201 31.37 1.48 -65.03
C GLN A 201 31.62 2.41 -66.22
N GLU A 202 31.66 3.73 -65.98
CA GLU A 202 31.98 4.71 -67.02
C GLU A 202 33.40 4.52 -67.56
N LYS A 203 34.40 4.33 -66.67
CA LYS A 203 35.79 4.03 -67.05
C LYS A 203 35.91 2.69 -67.79
N LEU A 204 35.18 1.68 -67.35
CA LEU A 204 35.13 0.37 -68.00
C LEU A 204 34.62 0.52 -69.45
N ALA A 205 33.50 1.23 -69.65
CA ALA A 205 32.93 1.47 -70.97
C ALA A 205 33.85 2.28 -71.88
N GLU A 206 34.61 3.24 -71.32
CA GLU A 206 35.64 3.98 -72.06
C GLU A 206 36.77 3.06 -72.53
N LYS A 207 37.26 2.18 -71.65
CA LYS A 207 38.32 1.22 -71.97
C LYS A 207 37.89 0.12 -72.93
N GLU A 208 36.66 -0.35 -72.86
CA GLU A 208 36.09 -1.28 -73.83
C GLU A 208 36.01 -0.65 -75.22
N LYS A 209 35.60 0.62 -75.32
CA LYS A 209 35.63 1.36 -76.61
C LYS A 209 37.05 1.56 -77.14
N GLU A 210 38.01 1.86 -76.27
CA GLU A 210 39.43 1.99 -76.64
C GLU A 210 39.96 0.65 -77.19
N LEU A 211 39.66 -0.46 -76.51
CA LEU A 211 40.01 -1.81 -76.94
C LEU A 211 39.42 -2.13 -78.31
N GLU A 212 38.13 -1.86 -78.55
CA GLU A 212 37.48 -2.06 -79.85
C GLU A 212 38.15 -1.27 -80.97
N GLN A 213 38.52 -0.01 -80.71
CA GLN A 213 39.22 0.83 -81.68
C GLN A 213 40.62 0.28 -81.99
N LYS A 214 41.35 -0.21 -80.97
CA LYS A 214 42.68 -0.82 -81.15
C LYS A 214 42.61 -2.11 -81.94
N ILE A 215 41.63 -2.98 -81.68
CA ILE A 215 41.39 -4.20 -82.47
C ILE A 215 41.11 -3.85 -83.94
N LYS A 216 40.25 -2.85 -84.19
CA LYS A 216 39.96 -2.38 -85.56
C LYS A 216 41.22 -1.87 -86.28
N LYS A 217 42.10 -1.13 -85.58
CA LYS A 217 43.37 -0.63 -86.14
C LYS A 217 44.37 -1.76 -86.40
N GLN A 218 44.47 -2.74 -85.51
CA GLN A 218 45.32 -3.93 -85.69
C GLN A 218 44.93 -4.70 -86.95
N LEU A 219 43.63 -4.92 -87.16
CA LEU A 219 43.09 -5.61 -88.34
C LEU A 219 43.34 -4.84 -89.66
N ALA A 220 43.41 -3.51 -89.59
CA ALA A 220 43.65 -2.65 -90.75
C ALA A 220 45.13 -2.43 -91.07
N SER A 221 46.05 -2.75 -90.16
CA SER A 221 47.49 -2.60 -90.39
C SER A 221 48.03 -3.68 -91.31
N GLU A 222 48.82 -3.28 -92.31
CA GLU A 222 49.53 -4.17 -93.23
C GLU A 222 50.94 -4.54 -92.71
N SER A 223 51.46 -3.81 -91.71
CA SER A 223 52.80 -4.00 -91.15
C SER A 223 52.78 -4.96 -89.97
N GLU A 224 53.62 -5.99 -90.02
CA GLU A 224 53.73 -7.01 -88.96
C GLU A 224 54.22 -6.42 -87.63
N GLN A 225 55.11 -5.42 -87.67
CA GLN A 225 55.61 -4.74 -86.47
C GLN A 225 54.52 -3.92 -85.76
N GLU A 226 53.63 -3.28 -86.53
CA GLU A 226 52.49 -2.53 -85.97
C GLU A 226 51.46 -3.47 -85.35
N ARG A 227 51.23 -4.65 -85.96
CA ARG A 227 50.32 -5.67 -85.42
C ARG A 227 50.77 -6.19 -84.06
N ILE A 228 52.07 -6.44 -83.89
CA ILE A 228 52.66 -6.88 -82.62
C ILE A 228 52.50 -5.78 -81.55
N ALA A 229 52.79 -4.52 -81.89
CA ALA A 229 52.63 -3.40 -80.97
C ALA A 229 51.16 -3.21 -80.52
N TYR A 230 50.20 -3.38 -81.43
CA TYR A 230 48.78 -3.35 -81.07
C TYR A 230 48.35 -4.55 -80.22
N GLU A 231 48.94 -5.73 -80.42
CA GLU A 231 48.64 -6.93 -79.63
C GLU A 231 49.03 -6.75 -78.16
N GLU A 232 50.23 -6.21 -77.90
CA GLU A 232 50.68 -5.90 -76.53
C GLU A 232 49.76 -4.87 -75.84
N GLU A 233 49.31 -3.85 -76.58
CA GLU A 233 48.42 -2.81 -76.03
C GLU A 233 47.01 -3.34 -75.77
N ILE A 234 46.50 -4.21 -76.65
CA ILE A 234 45.24 -4.94 -76.48
C ILE A 234 45.29 -5.79 -75.21
N GLU A 235 46.38 -6.51 -74.97
CA GLU A 235 46.50 -7.36 -73.80
C GLU A 235 46.53 -6.55 -72.50
N ARG A 236 47.27 -5.43 -72.46
CA ARG A 236 47.24 -4.50 -71.32
C ARG A 236 45.83 -3.94 -71.07
N LEU A 237 45.09 -3.61 -72.12
CA LEU A 237 43.72 -3.11 -72.00
C LEU A 237 42.77 -4.20 -71.45
N LYS A 238 42.95 -5.47 -71.84
CA LYS A 238 42.18 -6.59 -71.26
C LYS A 238 42.47 -6.76 -69.77
N GLU A 239 43.72 -6.67 -69.34
CA GLU A 239 44.10 -6.74 -67.92
C GLU A 239 43.42 -5.63 -67.10
N ILE A 240 43.40 -4.39 -67.63
CA ILE A 240 42.71 -3.25 -67.00
C ILE A 240 41.20 -3.47 -66.93
N ILE A 241 40.59 -3.95 -68.01
CA ILE A 241 39.15 -4.26 -68.06
C ILE A 241 38.79 -5.34 -67.03
N GLU A 242 39.61 -6.39 -66.91
CA GLU A 242 39.37 -7.47 -65.95
C GLU A 242 39.53 -6.98 -64.50
N SER A 243 40.52 -6.11 -64.24
CA SER A 243 40.65 -5.43 -62.94
C SER A 243 39.38 -4.64 -62.59
N TYR A 244 38.84 -3.83 -63.51
CA TYR A 244 37.62 -3.07 -63.26
C TYR A 244 36.38 -3.95 -63.07
N LYS A 245 36.29 -5.08 -63.77
CA LYS A 245 35.22 -6.07 -63.53
C LYS A 245 35.33 -6.67 -62.13
N SER A 246 36.54 -6.95 -61.66
CA SER A 246 36.79 -7.39 -60.29
C SER A 246 36.37 -6.34 -59.27
N ASP A 247 36.73 -5.07 -59.48
CA ASP A 247 36.34 -3.95 -58.60
C ASP A 247 34.81 -3.80 -58.52
N ILE A 248 34.10 -3.88 -59.65
CA ILE A 248 32.62 -3.85 -59.68
C ILE A 248 32.04 -5.03 -58.91
N ALA A 249 32.60 -6.23 -59.06
CA ALA A 249 32.14 -7.41 -58.34
C ALA A 249 32.33 -7.26 -56.83
N GLU A 250 33.45 -6.69 -56.38
CA GLU A 250 33.70 -6.39 -54.97
C GLU A 250 32.74 -5.32 -54.42
N LEU A 251 32.53 -4.21 -55.15
CA LEU A 251 31.58 -3.17 -54.77
C LEU A 251 30.15 -3.74 -54.64
N ASN A 252 29.73 -4.63 -55.55
CA ASN A 252 28.43 -5.29 -55.46
C ASN A 252 28.32 -6.20 -54.22
N ARG A 253 29.38 -6.93 -53.85
CA ARG A 253 29.40 -7.73 -52.63
C ARG A 253 29.24 -6.85 -51.39
N ASN A 254 30.00 -5.75 -51.32
CA ASN A 254 29.93 -4.80 -50.21
C ASN A 254 28.54 -4.15 -50.10
N LEU A 255 27.90 -3.84 -51.24
CA LEU A 255 26.54 -3.30 -51.28
C LEU A 255 25.53 -4.32 -50.73
N ILE A 256 25.59 -5.58 -51.17
CA ILE A 256 24.71 -6.65 -50.67
C ILE A 256 24.90 -6.86 -49.16
N GLU A 257 26.13 -6.89 -48.67
CA GLU A 257 26.41 -7.03 -47.23
C GLU A 257 25.87 -5.85 -46.43
N THR A 258 26.07 -4.63 -46.92
CA THR A 258 25.57 -3.41 -46.26
C THR A 258 24.04 -3.40 -46.21
N THR A 259 23.36 -3.80 -47.29
CA THR A 259 21.89 -3.92 -47.32
C THR A 259 21.38 -4.95 -46.30
N LYS A 260 22.05 -6.11 -46.20
CA LYS A 260 21.67 -7.13 -45.19
C LYS A 260 21.79 -6.59 -43.76
N ILE A 261 22.84 -5.83 -43.46
CA ILE A 261 23.03 -5.22 -42.14
C ILE A 261 21.92 -4.18 -41.88
N ILE A 262 21.59 -3.34 -42.87
CA ILE A 262 20.50 -2.36 -42.76
C ILE A 262 19.18 -3.06 -42.46
N ASP A 263 18.85 -4.14 -43.17
CA ASP A 263 17.60 -4.89 -42.96
C ASP A 263 17.54 -5.52 -41.56
N GLN A 264 18.66 -6.04 -41.06
CA GLN A 264 18.73 -6.55 -39.69
C GLN A 264 18.51 -5.44 -38.65
N LEU A 265 19.16 -4.29 -38.81
CA LEU A 265 18.98 -3.15 -37.92
C LEU A 265 17.54 -2.60 -37.94
N LYS A 266 16.87 -2.63 -39.11
CA LYS A 266 15.44 -2.26 -39.21
C LYS A 266 14.56 -3.21 -38.41
N LYS A 267 14.78 -4.52 -38.50
CA LYS A 267 14.05 -5.52 -37.69
C LYS A 267 14.28 -5.32 -36.19
N GLU A 268 15.52 -5.06 -35.77
CA GLU A 268 15.83 -4.75 -34.36
C GLU A 268 15.12 -3.46 -33.91
N LYS A 269 15.11 -2.41 -34.75
CA LYS A 269 14.38 -1.16 -34.47
C LYS A 269 12.88 -1.39 -34.28
N GLU A 270 12.26 -2.19 -35.14
CA GLU A 270 10.85 -2.56 -35.04
C GLU A 270 10.56 -3.34 -33.75
N ALA A 271 11.45 -4.27 -33.37
CA ALA A 271 11.33 -5.00 -32.11
C ALA A 271 11.36 -4.06 -30.88
N PHE A 272 12.23 -3.05 -30.87
CA PHE A 272 12.28 -2.06 -29.79
C PHE A 272 11.03 -1.18 -29.71
N GLU A 273 10.45 -0.76 -30.84
CA GLU A 273 9.19 0.00 -30.84
C GLU A 273 8.01 -0.85 -30.34
N GLU A 274 7.98 -2.15 -30.67
CA GLU A 274 6.97 -3.07 -30.16
C GLU A 274 7.12 -3.32 -28.65
N GLU A 275 8.36 -3.47 -28.16
CA GLU A 275 8.63 -3.60 -26.71
C GLU A 275 8.24 -2.33 -25.95
N LYS A 276 8.58 -1.16 -26.47
CA LYS A 276 8.12 0.13 -25.94
C LYS A 276 6.59 0.21 -25.88
N ARG A 277 5.89 -0.23 -26.93
CA ARG A 277 4.43 -0.26 -26.94
C ARG A 277 3.86 -1.16 -25.84
N LYS A 278 4.46 -2.33 -25.62
CA LYS A 278 4.07 -3.25 -24.52
C LYS A 278 4.29 -2.61 -23.14
N ILE A 279 5.39 -1.89 -22.95
CA ILE A 279 5.66 -1.17 -21.69
C ILE A 279 4.65 -0.04 -21.47
N GLN A 280 4.30 0.73 -22.51
CA GLN A 280 3.28 1.77 -22.43
C GLN A 280 1.89 1.20 -22.10
N GLU A 281 1.57 0.00 -22.60
CA GLU A 281 0.34 -0.70 -22.24
C GLU A 281 0.34 -1.14 -20.77
N LYS A 282 1.47 -1.66 -20.26
CA LYS A 282 1.64 -1.98 -18.83
C LYS A 282 1.55 -0.74 -17.93
N GLU A 283 2.14 0.38 -18.34
CA GLU A 283 2.04 1.67 -17.62
C GLU A 283 0.58 2.10 -17.51
N LYS A 284 -0.17 2.06 -18.61
CA LYS A 284 -1.59 2.39 -18.62
C LYS A 284 -2.43 1.48 -17.72
N ILE A 285 -2.17 0.17 -17.75
CA ILE A 285 -2.86 -0.79 -16.86
C ILE A 285 -2.60 -0.45 -15.38
N ALA A 286 -1.36 -0.07 -15.04
CA ALA A 286 -1.00 0.33 -13.68
C ALA A 286 -1.70 1.64 -13.25
N GLU A 287 -1.79 2.64 -14.14
CA GLU A 287 -2.56 3.87 -13.90
C GLU A 287 -4.06 3.58 -13.67
N ASP A 288 -4.67 2.75 -14.52
CA ASP A 288 -6.07 2.33 -14.39
C ASP A 288 -6.32 1.59 -13.07
N PHE A 289 -5.39 0.72 -12.65
CA PHE A 289 -5.45 0.01 -11.38
C PHE A 289 -5.37 0.97 -10.18
N ALA A 290 -4.42 1.91 -10.18
CA ALA A 290 -4.30 2.91 -9.13
C ALA A 290 -5.58 3.76 -9.01
N MET A 291 -6.18 4.14 -10.15
CA MET A 291 -7.45 4.85 -10.19
C MET A 291 -8.60 4.02 -9.60
N LYS A 292 -8.67 2.72 -9.93
CA LYS A 292 -9.67 1.81 -9.37
C LYS A 292 -9.56 1.70 -7.84
N TYR A 293 -8.37 1.47 -7.29
CA TYR A 293 -8.18 1.39 -5.83
C TYR A 293 -8.54 2.69 -5.12
N ARG A 294 -8.17 3.84 -5.71
CA ARG A 294 -8.56 5.15 -5.18
C ARG A 294 -10.09 5.27 -5.08
N SER A 295 -10.80 4.88 -6.14
CA SER A 295 -12.26 4.92 -6.17
C SER A 295 -12.92 3.98 -5.15
N GLU A 296 -12.35 2.79 -4.96
CA GLU A 296 -12.84 1.79 -4.01
C GLU A 296 -12.63 2.24 -2.56
N ILE A 297 -11.48 2.85 -2.26
CA ILE A 297 -11.20 3.44 -0.95
C ILE A 297 -12.16 4.60 -0.66
N GLU A 298 -12.41 5.48 -1.63
CA GLU A 298 -13.39 6.56 -1.47
C GLU A 298 -14.81 6.03 -1.21
N TYR A 299 -15.20 4.96 -1.91
CA TYR A 299 -16.48 4.29 -1.70
C TYR A 299 -16.59 3.70 -0.29
N LEU A 300 -15.57 2.98 0.17
CA LEU A 300 -15.53 2.38 1.50
C LEU A 300 -15.52 3.46 2.60
N LYS A 301 -14.80 4.58 2.42
CA LYS A 301 -14.88 5.75 3.31
C LYS A 301 -16.30 6.32 3.39
N LYS A 302 -17.02 6.43 2.26
CA LYS A 302 -18.43 6.87 2.25
C LYS A 302 -19.33 5.91 3.04
N ILE A 303 -19.12 4.60 2.93
CA ILE A 303 -19.87 3.60 3.72
C ILE A 303 -19.59 3.78 5.21
N GLU A 304 -18.33 3.92 5.61
CA GLU A 304 -17.95 4.09 7.01
C GLU A 304 -18.55 5.37 7.61
N ILE A 305 -18.48 6.49 6.88
CA ILE A 305 -19.11 7.75 7.28
C ILE A 305 -20.63 7.57 7.45
N LYS A 306 -21.30 6.91 6.50
CA LYS A 306 -22.74 6.64 6.59
C LYS A 306 -23.09 5.76 7.80
N ASN A 307 -22.27 4.76 8.10
CA ASN A 307 -22.44 3.90 9.28
C ASN A 307 -22.26 4.68 10.59
N LEU A 308 -21.27 5.58 10.66
CA LEU A 308 -21.07 6.47 11.80
C LEU A 308 -22.23 7.45 11.97
N GLN A 309 -22.72 8.06 10.89
CA GLN A 309 -23.90 8.93 10.92
C GLN A 309 -25.15 8.19 11.42
N ASN A 310 -25.35 6.94 11.00
CA ASN A 310 -26.45 6.11 11.51
C ASN A 310 -26.32 5.84 13.01
N LYS A 311 -25.11 5.56 13.51
CA LYS A 311 -24.85 5.37 14.95
C LYS A 311 -25.10 6.65 15.74
N ILE A 312 -24.63 7.79 15.24
CA ILE A 312 -24.89 9.11 15.86
C ILE A 312 -26.40 9.35 15.93
N LYS A 313 -27.13 9.13 14.82
CA LYS A 313 -28.58 9.27 14.79
C LYS A 313 -29.27 8.33 15.78
N GLN A 314 -28.84 7.06 15.87
CA GLN A 314 -29.37 6.12 16.87
C GLN A 314 -29.12 6.61 18.30
N GLN A 315 -27.95 7.16 18.59
CA GLN A 315 -27.63 7.75 19.89
C GLN A 315 -28.44 9.03 20.16
N GLU A 316 -28.64 9.89 19.18
CA GLU A 316 -29.48 11.08 19.29
C GLU A 316 -30.95 10.72 19.51
N ASP A 317 -31.47 9.72 18.79
CA ASP A 317 -32.83 9.22 18.94
C ASP A 317 -33.02 8.56 20.32
N PHE A 318 -32.02 7.81 20.78
CA PHE A 318 -31.97 7.27 22.14
C PHE A 318 -31.95 8.38 23.20
N LEU A 319 -31.09 9.38 23.06
CA LEU A 319 -31.03 10.53 23.96
C LEU A 319 -32.37 11.27 23.95
N LYS A 320 -32.97 11.55 22.80
CA LYS A 320 -34.32 12.15 22.69
C LYS A 320 -35.39 11.30 23.38
N SER A 321 -35.28 9.97 23.30
CA SER A 321 -36.19 9.05 23.98
C SER A 321 -36.02 9.09 25.50
N ILE A 322 -34.83 9.37 26.02
CA ILE A 322 -34.59 9.54 27.45
C ILE A 322 -34.94 10.96 27.90
N SER A 323 -34.66 11.98 27.08
CA SER A 323 -34.98 13.37 27.39
C SER A 323 -36.47 13.70 27.38
N ARG A 324 -37.34 12.76 26.95
CA ARG A 324 -38.79 12.87 27.08
C ARG A 324 -39.23 12.25 28.41
N PRO A 325 -39.68 13.06 29.38
CA PRO A 325 -40.14 12.56 30.68
C PRO A 325 -41.19 11.45 30.53
N GLU A 326 -42.06 11.55 29.52
CA GLU A 326 -43.11 10.56 29.27
C GLU A 326 -42.56 9.19 28.91
N SER A 327 -41.41 9.12 28.22
CA SER A 327 -40.77 7.86 27.83
C SER A 327 -40.06 7.20 29.01
N ILE A 328 -39.40 8.00 29.87
CA ILE A 328 -38.88 7.51 31.16
C ILE A 328 -40.04 6.97 32.02
N ILE A 329 -41.14 7.71 32.14
CA ILE A 329 -42.32 7.27 32.88
C ILE A 329 -42.90 5.98 32.29
N LEU A 330 -42.94 5.84 30.96
CA LEU A 330 -43.41 4.62 30.30
C LEU A 330 -42.52 3.41 30.62
N GLN A 331 -41.19 3.58 30.57
CA GLN A 331 -40.22 2.54 30.91
C GLN A 331 -40.25 2.15 32.39
N LEU A 332 -40.43 3.13 33.29
CA LEU A 332 -40.60 2.89 34.72
C LEU A 332 -41.89 2.14 35.01
N ASN A 333 -43.00 2.49 34.34
CA ASN A 333 -44.26 1.77 34.46
C ASN A 333 -44.18 0.33 33.92
N ALA A 334 -43.49 0.11 32.80
CA ALA A 334 -43.26 -1.23 32.27
C ALA A 334 -42.43 -2.09 33.25
N SER A 335 -41.33 -1.52 33.76
CA SER A 335 -40.48 -2.18 34.76
C SER A 335 -41.27 -2.52 36.04
N LYS A 336 -42.08 -1.58 36.53
CA LYS A 336 -42.98 -1.80 37.67
C LYS A 336 -43.92 -2.99 37.45
N ASN A 337 -44.55 -3.07 36.27
CA ASN A 337 -45.46 -4.18 35.95
C ASN A 337 -44.73 -5.53 35.87
N MET A 338 -43.52 -5.56 35.32
CA MET A 338 -42.70 -6.78 35.29
C MET A 338 -42.29 -7.23 36.70
N ILE A 339 -41.86 -6.29 37.55
CA ILE A 339 -41.49 -6.58 38.95
C ILE A 339 -42.71 -7.10 39.72
N ASN A 340 -43.88 -6.46 39.58
CA ASN A 340 -45.11 -6.93 40.21
C ASN A 340 -45.49 -8.35 39.75
N SER A 341 -45.35 -8.65 38.46
CA SER A 341 -45.59 -9.99 37.91
C SER A 341 -44.62 -11.02 38.49
N ALA A 342 -43.33 -10.66 38.64
CA ALA A 342 -42.33 -11.52 39.25
C ALA A 342 -42.62 -11.76 40.74
N LEU A 343 -43.02 -10.72 41.49
CA LEU A 343 -43.42 -10.82 42.89
C LEU A 343 -44.64 -11.74 43.06
N GLU A 344 -45.64 -11.64 42.18
CA GLU A 344 -46.79 -12.55 42.19
C GLU A 344 -46.37 -14.01 41.99
N ILE A 345 -45.43 -14.27 41.08
CA ILE A 345 -44.88 -15.62 40.87
C ILE A 345 -44.18 -16.10 42.12
N VAL A 346 -43.30 -15.28 42.72
CA VAL A 346 -42.57 -15.58 43.95
C VAL A 346 -43.52 -15.91 45.11
N VAL A 347 -44.59 -15.12 45.28
CA VAL A 347 -45.62 -15.36 46.30
C VAL A 347 -46.33 -16.70 46.07
N ARG A 348 -46.66 -17.05 44.82
CA ARG A 348 -47.34 -18.32 44.51
C ARG A 348 -46.47 -19.55 44.77
N ILE A 349 -45.16 -19.43 44.62
CA ILE A 349 -44.22 -20.55 44.86
C ILE A 349 -43.64 -20.52 46.28
N TYR A 350 -43.91 -19.49 47.07
CA TYR A 350 -43.27 -19.23 48.36
C TYR A 350 -43.34 -20.42 49.33
N ASP A 351 -44.49 -21.07 49.42
CA ASP A 351 -44.68 -22.22 50.33
C ASP A 351 -43.92 -23.49 49.90
N ALA A 352 -43.52 -23.56 48.63
CA ALA A 352 -42.73 -24.66 48.09
C ALA A 352 -41.20 -24.46 48.22
N ILE A 353 -40.75 -23.28 48.66
CA ILE A 353 -39.33 -22.95 48.77
C ILE A 353 -38.79 -23.32 50.16
N PRO A 354 -37.57 -23.89 50.28
CA PRO A 354 -36.92 -24.16 51.56
C PRO A 354 -36.83 -22.93 52.48
N GLU A 355 -36.91 -23.13 53.79
CA GLU A 355 -36.97 -22.02 54.78
C GLU A 355 -35.76 -21.07 54.74
N GLU A 356 -34.56 -21.58 54.47
CA GLU A 356 -33.36 -20.75 54.35
C GLU A 356 -33.38 -19.84 53.12
N GLU A 357 -33.92 -20.32 52.00
CA GLU A 357 -34.10 -19.54 50.77
C GLU A 357 -35.24 -18.54 50.90
N ARG A 358 -36.32 -18.90 51.62
CA ARG A 358 -37.42 -17.97 51.95
C ARG A 358 -36.92 -16.72 52.66
N LYS A 359 -36.01 -16.84 53.63
CA LYS A 359 -35.46 -15.67 54.35
C LYS A 359 -34.68 -14.72 53.44
N LYS A 360 -33.94 -15.25 52.45
CA LYS A 360 -33.24 -14.44 51.43
C LYS A 360 -34.23 -13.75 50.49
N ILE A 361 -35.22 -14.50 50.01
CA ILE A 361 -36.26 -13.98 49.12
C ILE A 361 -37.06 -12.88 49.81
N VAL A 362 -37.45 -13.02 51.09
CA VAL A 362 -38.16 -11.97 51.83
C VAL A 362 -37.34 -10.68 51.92
N LYS A 363 -36.02 -10.80 52.14
CA LYS A 363 -35.12 -9.65 52.17
C LYS A 363 -35.06 -8.97 50.80
N GLU A 364 -34.83 -9.71 49.73
CA GLU A 364 -34.78 -9.17 48.37
C GLU A 364 -36.11 -8.57 47.92
N VAL A 365 -37.24 -9.20 48.26
CA VAL A 365 -38.59 -8.68 48.02
C VAL A 365 -38.81 -7.36 48.75
N SER A 366 -38.32 -7.22 49.99
CA SER A 366 -38.43 -5.96 50.75
C SER A 366 -37.66 -4.82 50.11
N GLU A 367 -36.42 -5.08 49.65
CA GLU A 367 -35.58 -4.11 48.95
C GLU A 367 -36.20 -3.70 47.60
N ILE A 368 -36.74 -4.66 46.84
CA ILE A 368 -37.47 -4.42 45.59
C ILE A 368 -38.73 -3.57 45.82
N THR A 369 -39.47 -3.85 46.89
CA THR A 369 -40.70 -3.11 47.24
C THR A 369 -40.39 -1.66 47.61
N GLU A 370 -39.29 -1.42 48.30
CA GLU A 370 -38.84 -0.07 48.66
C GLU A 370 -38.39 0.71 47.41
N LEU A 371 -37.67 0.08 46.49
CA LEU A 371 -37.33 0.66 45.18
C LEU A 371 -38.58 0.99 44.35
N LEU A 372 -39.60 0.14 44.35
CA LEU A 372 -40.87 0.41 43.66
C LEU A 372 -41.59 1.64 44.21
N LYS A 373 -41.56 1.87 45.53
CA LYS A 373 -42.13 3.08 46.14
C LYS A 373 -41.40 4.35 45.68
N VAL A 374 -40.08 4.32 45.67
CA VAL A 374 -39.27 5.46 45.17
C VAL A 374 -39.60 5.75 43.70
N ILE A 375 -39.77 4.72 42.88
CA ILE A 375 -40.20 4.86 41.48
C ILE A 375 -41.60 5.46 41.38
N GLU A 376 -42.57 5.00 42.19
CA GLU A 376 -43.93 5.55 42.20
C GLU A 376 -44.00 7.02 42.62
N GLU A 377 -43.23 7.41 43.65
CA GLU A 377 -43.15 8.79 44.13
C GLU A 377 -42.50 9.70 43.08
N THR A 378 -41.43 9.21 42.44
CA THR A 378 -40.77 9.88 41.31
C THR A 378 -41.74 10.15 40.16
N ILE A 379 -42.54 9.14 39.77
CA ILE A 379 -43.53 9.28 38.70
C ILE A 379 -44.64 10.27 39.08
N LYS A 380 -45.10 10.24 40.34
CA LYS A 380 -46.20 11.10 40.82
C LYS A 380 -45.83 12.58 40.92
N ASN A 381 -44.61 12.89 41.35
CA ASN A 381 -44.23 14.26 41.66
C ASN A 381 -43.79 15.05 40.42
N GLY A 382 -43.43 14.37 39.32
CA GLY A 382 -43.00 15.04 38.08
C GLY A 382 -41.73 15.88 38.21
N GLU A 383 -41.08 15.84 39.38
CA GLU A 383 -39.83 16.54 39.66
C GLU A 383 -38.67 15.71 39.12
N PRO A 384 -37.68 16.35 38.45
CA PRO A 384 -36.44 15.68 38.11
C PRO A 384 -35.80 15.20 39.41
N VAL A 385 -35.58 13.89 39.53
CA VAL A 385 -34.92 13.30 40.70
C VAL A 385 -33.50 13.85 40.76
N ASP A 386 -33.24 14.73 41.72
CA ASP A 386 -31.87 14.98 42.15
C ASP A 386 -31.30 13.65 42.61
N THR A 387 -30.18 13.26 42.00
CA THR A 387 -29.55 11.94 42.14
C THR A 387 -29.58 11.46 43.59
N VAL A 388 -30.33 10.38 43.85
CA VAL A 388 -30.33 9.72 45.15
C VAL A 388 -28.92 9.19 45.40
N GLU A 389 -28.21 9.79 46.35
CA GLU A 389 -26.96 9.23 46.87
C GLU A 389 -27.30 7.89 47.53
N ILE A 390 -27.01 6.79 46.82
CA ILE A 390 -27.05 5.46 47.42
C ILE A 390 -25.93 5.45 48.44
N ALA A 391 -26.31 5.49 49.72
CA ALA A 391 -25.39 5.36 50.84
C ALA A 391 -24.56 4.09 50.64
N LYS A 392 -23.26 4.26 50.37
CA LYS A 392 -22.31 3.15 50.32
C LYS A 392 -22.35 2.49 51.69
N GLN A 393 -22.93 1.29 51.75
CA GLN A 393 -22.76 0.43 52.92
C GLN A 393 -21.28 0.05 52.96
N ASN A 394 -20.59 0.54 54.00
CA ASN A 394 -19.24 0.13 54.35
C ASN A 394 -19.29 -1.36 54.70
N ASN A 395 -18.77 -2.20 53.80
CA ASN A 395 -18.32 -3.54 54.12
C ASN A 395 -16.81 -3.53 54.24
#